data_AF-A0A7W1I2I6-F1
#
_entry.id   AF-A0A7W1I2I6-F1
#
_cell.length_a   1.000
_cell.length_b   1.000
_cell.length_c   1.000
_cell.angle_alpha   90.00
_cell.angle_beta   90.00
_cell.angle_gamma   90.00
#
_symmetry.space_group_name_H-M   'P 1'
#
loop_
_entity.id
_entity.type
_entity.pdbx_description
1 polymer ?
#
loop_
_entity_poly.entity_id
_entity_poly.type
_entity_poly.pdbx_seq_one_letter_code
_entity_poly.pdbx_strand_id
1 'polypeptide(L)'
;IYAALPAITGKFELEYEGELRGADAVAREIIRAAVGVVFTGVFTGVDYAPVAEWFELGGTIQVDDTLAAPELLERTAVVQGLHDLARQAGVPKSAAPAMLASAVDFVLEGLYAQKKISRSDDWQYQGVEQPRRPQRASQPDSLLEREMPTGNKKKYYN
;
A
#
# COMPACT_ATOMS: atom_id res chain seq x y z
N ILE A 1 12.07 -5.65 -12.74
CA ILE A 1 12.41 -4.25 -13.19
C ILE A 1 13.41 -3.61 -12.24
N TYR A 2 13.21 -3.66 -10.93
CA TYR A 2 14.10 -3.03 -9.95
C TYR A 2 15.52 -3.60 -9.87
N ALA A 3 15.75 -4.87 -10.27
CA ALA A 3 17.09 -5.41 -10.46
C ALA A 3 17.95 -4.60 -11.46
N ALA A 4 17.34 -3.79 -12.33
CA ALA A 4 18.04 -2.89 -13.25
C ALA A 4 18.44 -1.53 -12.63
N LEU A 5 18.07 -1.26 -11.37
CA LEU A 5 18.37 0.01 -10.70
C LEU A 5 19.86 0.40 -10.78
N PRO A 6 20.85 -0.50 -10.54
CA PRO A 6 22.26 -0.12 -10.63
C PRO A 6 22.67 0.37 -12.02
N ALA A 7 22.10 -0.20 -13.08
CA ALA A 7 22.38 0.19 -14.45
C ALA A 7 21.74 1.55 -14.80
N ILE A 8 20.56 1.84 -14.22
CA ILE A 8 19.85 3.11 -14.39
C ILE A 8 20.59 4.22 -13.65
N THR A 9 20.82 4.05 -12.35
CA THR A 9 21.42 5.07 -11.48
C THR A 9 22.87 5.36 -11.85
N GLY A 10 23.62 4.37 -12.35
CA GLY A 10 24.97 4.56 -12.88
C GLY A 10 25.06 5.41 -14.16
N LYS A 11 23.91 5.81 -14.72
CA LYS A 11 23.81 6.70 -15.90
C LYS A 11 23.02 7.99 -15.62
N PHE A 12 22.58 8.21 -14.38
CA PHE A 12 21.87 9.42 -14.02
C PHE A 12 22.85 10.55 -13.76
N GLU A 13 22.65 11.66 -14.46
CA GLU A 13 23.24 12.95 -14.14
C GLU A 13 22.12 13.77 -13.48
N LEU A 14 22.25 14.06 -12.20
CA LEU A 14 21.24 14.80 -11.44
C LEU A 14 21.72 16.21 -11.17
N GLU A 15 20.80 17.17 -11.23
CA GLU A 15 21.04 18.51 -10.69
C GLU A 15 20.88 18.52 -9.17
N TYR A 16 21.15 19.66 -8.54
CA TYR A 16 21.18 19.81 -7.08
C TYR A 16 19.95 19.23 -6.36
N GLU A 17 18.73 19.51 -6.85
CA GLU A 17 17.50 18.98 -6.23
C GLU A 17 17.42 17.44 -6.32
N GLY A 18 17.91 16.86 -7.41
CA GLY A 18 17.96 15.41 -7.61
C GLY A 18 19.04 14.76 -6.77
N GLU A 19 20.21 15.38 -6.63
CA GLU A 19 21.29 14.92 -5.75
C GLU A 19 20.81 14.86 -4.29
N LEU A 20 20.09 15.88 -3.82
CA LEU A 20 19.52 15.90 -2.46
C LEU A 20 18.50 14.77 -2.23
N ARG A 21 17.72 14.39 -3.25
CA ARG A 21 16.80 13.24 -3.17
C ARG A 21 17.51 11.89 -3.27
N GLY A 22 18.63 11.83 -3.99
CA GLY A 22 19.39 10.61 -4.25
C GLY A 22 18.91 9.84 -5.50
N ALA A 23 19.87 9.36 -6.29
CA ALA A 23 19.60 8.71 -7.58
C ALA A 23 18.71 7.47 -7.49
N ASP A 24 18.84 6.68 -6.43
CA ASP A 24 18.01 5.49 -6.22
C ASP A 24 16.54 5.84 -6.02
N ALA A 25 16.25 6.85 -5.19
CA ALA A 25 14.89 7.34 -4.98
C ALA A 25 14.27 7.89 -6.28
N VAL A 26 15.03 8.69 -7.02
CA VAL A 26 14.61 9.24 -8.32
C VAL A 26 14.33 8.11 -9.33
N ALA A 27 15.21 7.11 -9.43
CA ALA A 27 15.03 5.99 -10.34
C ALA A 27 13.78 5.17 -10.01
N ARG A 28 13.53 4.91 -8.72
CA ARG A 28 12.31 4.22 -8.26
C ARG A 28 11.05 5.01 -8.58
N GLU A 29 11.08 6.34 -8.42
CA GLU A 29 9.97 7.22 -8.74
C GLU A 29 9.66 7.22 -10.25
N ILE A 30 10.70 7.27 -11.10
CA ILE A 30 10.57 7.16 -12.55
C ILE A 30 9.97 5.81 -12.95
N ILE A 31 10.49 4.70 -12.41
CA ILE A 31 9.94 3.35 -12.65
C ILE A 31 8.46 3.32 -12.26
N ARG A 32 8.13 3.79 -11.06
CA ARG A 32 6.74 3.81 -10.57
C ARG A 32 5.84 4.64 -11.47
N ALA A 33 6.28 5.81 -11.91
CA ALA A 33 5.51 6.66 -12.82
C ALA A 33 5.29 5.97 -14.18
N ALA A 34 6.33 5.37 -14.75
CA ALA A 34 6.25 4.63 -16.01
C ALA A 34 5.28 3.44 -15.91
N VAL A 35 5.37 2.65 -14.84
CA VAL A 35 4.43 1.56 -14.56
C VAL A 35 3.00 2.09 -14.47
N GLY A 36 2.78 3.20 -13.75
CA GLY A 36 1.47 3.82 -13.61
C GLY A 36 0.84 4.19 -14.96
N VAL A 37 1.62 4.81 -15.85
CA VAL A 37 1.17 5.16 -17.21
C VAL A 37 0.74 3.92 -18.01
N VAL A 38 1.58 2.89 -18.03
CA VAL A 38 1.28 1.64 -18.77
C VAL A 38 0.06 0.94 -18.14
N PHE A 39 -0.02 0.89 -16.81
CA PHE A 39 -1.13 0.28 -16.09
C PHE A 39 -2.46 0.95 -16.42
N THR A 40 -2.52 2.28 -16.43
CA THR A 40 -3.74 3.01 -16.84
C THR A 40 -4.18 2.64 -18.26
N GLY A 41 -3.25 2.53 -19.20
CA GLY A 41 -3.55 2.14 -20.57
C GLY A 41 -4.05 0.70 -20.68
N VAL A 42 -3.37 -0.26 -20.04
CA VAL A 42 -3.71 -1.68 -20.09
C VAL A 42 -5.05 -1.99 -19.41
N PHE A 43 -5.32 -1.35 -18.27
CA PHE A 43 -6.50 -1.61 -17.44
C PHE A 43 -7.60 -0.56 -17.59
N THR A 44 -7.66 0.14 -18.74
CA THR A 44 -8.73 1.09 -19.02
C THR A 44 -10.09 0.37 -18.98
N GLY A 45 -10.99 0.83 -18.10
CA GLY A 45 -12.33 0.27 -17.94
C GLY A 45 -12.39 -1.08 -17.20
N VAL A 46 -11.26 -1.56 -16.67
CA VAL A 46 -11.20 -2.78 -15.86
C VAL A 46 -11.42 -2.43 -14.39
N ASP A 47 -12.28 -3.18 -13.72
CA ASP A 47 -12.47 -3.06 -12.28
C ASP A 47 -11.41 -3.85 -11.50
N TYR A 48 -10.54 -3.13 -10.81
CA TYR A 48 -9.54 -3.69 -9.88
C TYR A 48 -9.88 -3.38 -8.41
N ALA A 49 -11.05 -2.81 -8.12
CA ALA A 49 -11.48 -2.49 -6.76
C ALA A 49 -11.50 -3.72 -5.84
N PRO A 50 -11.93 -4.93 -6.26
CA PRO A 50 -11.94 -6.10 -5.38
C PRO A 50 -10.54 -6.48 -4.86
N VAL A 51 -9.53 -6.36 -5.72
CA VAL A 51 -8.14 -6.65 -5.34
C VAL A 51 -7.63 -5.59 -4.36
N ALA A 52 -7.89 -4.31 -4.62
CA ALA A 52 -7.50 -3.24 -3.70
C ALA A 52 -8.22 -3.35 -2.34
N GLU A 53 -9.50 -3.70 -2.34
CA GLU A 53 -10.29 -3.89 -1.12
C GLU A 53 -9.74 -5.00 -0.22
N TRP A 54 -9.23 -6.10 -0.80
CA TRP A 54 -8.56 -7.15 -0.03
C TRP A 54 -7.39 -6.61 0.82
N PHE A 55 -6.61 -5.68 0.25
CA PHE A 55 -5.51 -5.01 0.96
C PHE A 55 -6.02 -4.01 2.01
N GLU A 56 -7.06 -3.24 1.69
CA GLU A 56 -7.68 -2.30 2.64
C GLU A 56 -8.30 -3.01 3.85
N LEU A 57 -8.78 -4.23 3.68
CA LEU A 57 -9.29 -5.09 4.75
C LEU A 57 -8.17 -5.71 5.62
N GLY A 58 -6.92 -5.29 5.42
CA GLY A 58 -5.77 -5.69 6.22
C GLY A 58 -4.99 -6.88 5.66
N GLY A 59 -5.32 -7.35 4.45
CA GLY A 59 -4.51 -8.32 3.74
C GLY A 59 -3.12 -7.75 3.42
N THR A 60 -2.09 -8.57 3.62
CA THR A 60 -0.71 -8.23 3.26
C THR A 60 -0.05 -9.38 2.52
N ILE A 61 0.85 -9.07 1.61
CA ILE A 61 1.68 -10.07 0.92
C ILE A 61 3.13 -9.59 0.84
N GLN A 62 4.04 -10.54 0.92
CA GLN A 62 5.48 -10.32 0.81
C GLN A 62 5.99 -10.89 -0.52
N VAL A 63 6.32 -10.01 -1.47
CA VAL A 63 6.75 -10.38 -2.82
C VAL A 63 7.96 -9.53 -3.20
N ASP A 64 9.15 -10.06 -2.94
CA ASP A 64 10.41 -9.45 -3.35
C ASP A 64 10.85 -9.89 -4.76
N ASP A 65 11.87 -9.23 -5.29
CA ASP A 65 12.38 -9.43 -6.65
C ASP A 65 13.25 -10.69 -6.83
N THR A 66 13.46 -11.47 -5.78
CA THR A 66 14.24 -12.73 -5.81
C THR A 66 13.36 -13.98 -5.87
N LEU A 67 12.04 -13.85 -5.68
CA LEU A 67 11.11 -14.98 -5.72
C LEU A 67 11.06 -15.65 -7.09
N ALA A 68 11.03 -16.99 -7.07
CA ALA A 68 10.74 -17.76 -8.26
C ALA A 68 9.25 -17.66 -8.64
N ALA A 69 8.95 -17.72 -9.94
CA ALA A 69 7.58 -17.57 -10.44
C ALA A 69 6.54 -18.51 -9.79
N PRO A 70 6.81 -19.82 -9.55
CA PRO A 70 5.84 -20.68 -8.88
C PRO A 70 5.53 -20.24 -7.45
N GLU A 71 6.55 -19.83 -6.70
CA GLU A 71 6.41 -19.38 -5.31
C GLU A 71 5.66 -18.05 -5.22
N LEU A 72 5.93 -17.12 -6.14
CA LEU A 72 5.18 -15.88 -6.26
C LEU A 72 3.70 -16.15 -6.51
N LEU A 73 3.36 -17.04 -7.43
CA LEU A 73 1.98 -17.40 -7.72
C LEU A 73 1.30 -18.06 -6.52
N GLU A 74 2.00 -18.92 -5.79
CA GLU A 74 1.49 -19.54 -4.57
C GLU A 74 1.19 -18.50 -3.49
N ARG A 75 2.15 -17.62 -3.17
CA ARG A 75 1.99 -16.57 -2.15
C ARG A 75 0.87 -15.59 -2.49
N THR A 76 0.70 -15.27 -3.78
CA THR A 76 -0.32 -14.31 -4.23
C THR A 76 -1.70 -14.93 -4.44
N ALA A 77 -1.83 -16.25 -4.40
CA ALA A 77 -3.12 -16.94 -4.57
C ALA A 77 -4.14 -16.62 -3.47
N VAL A 78 -3.69 -16.15 -2.30
CA VAL A 78 -4.55 -15.72 -1.20
C VAL A 78 -5.34 -14.44 -1.51
N VAL A 79 -4.88 -13.65 -2.48
CA VAL A 79 -5.52 -12.40 -2.90
C VAL A 79 -6.62 -12.70 -3.90
N GLN A 80 -7.87 -12.62 -3.45
CA GLN A 80 -9.02 -12.96 -4.26
C GLN A 80 -9.09 -12.11 -5.54
N GLY A 81 -9.20 -12.76 -6.70
CA GLY A 81 -9.34 -12.11 -8.00
C GLY A 81 -8.04 -11.56 -8.60
N LEU A 82 -6.90 -11.62 -7.90
CA LEU A 82 -5.63 -11.07 -8.38
C LEU A 82 -5.13 -11.76 -9.66
N HIS A 83 -5.14 -13.09 -9.70
CA HIS A 83 -4.67 -13.82 -10.89
C HIS A 83 -5.62 -13.63 -12.09
N ASP A 84 -6.92 -13.50 -11.85
CA ASP A 84 -7.89 -13.22 -12.90
C ASP A 84 -7.71 -11.80 -13.45
N LEU A 85 -7.47 -10.82 -12.59
CA LEU A 85 -7.11 -9.46 -12.99
C LEU A 85 -5.81 -9.45 -13.78
N ALA A 86 -4.77 -10.14 -13.32
CA ALA A 86 -3.50 -10.26 -14.04
C ALA A 86 -3.68 -10.84 -15.45
N ARG A 87 -4.60 -11.78 -15.64
CA ARG A 87 -4.91 -12.32 -16.98
C ARG A 87 -5.54 -11.30 -17.92
N GLN A 88 -6.24 -10.30 -17.39
CA GLN A 88 -6.82 -9.22 -18.20
C GLN A 88 -5.75 -8.31 -18.84
N ALA A 89 -4.49 -8.38 -18.39
CA ALA A 89 -3.35 -7.76 -19.08
C ALA A 89 -2.95 -8.46 -20.40
N GLY A 90 -3.78 -9.38 -20.91
CA GLY A 90 -3.54 -10.11 -22.16
C GLY A 90 -2.76 -11.41 -21.98
N VAL A 91 -2.74 -12.00 -20.77
CA VAL A 91 -2.04 -13.27 -20.51
C VAL A 91 -2.91 -14.45 -20.96
N PRO A 92 -2.47 -15.27 -21.93
CA PRO A 92 -3.21 -16.45 -22.36
C PRO A 92 -3.41 -17.46 -21.23
N LYS A 93 -4.47 -18.28 -21.31
CA LYS A 93 -4.67 -19.39 -20.35
C LYS A 93 -3.55 -20.43 -20.38
N SER A 94 -2.93 -20.62 -21.54
CA SER A 94 -1.80 -21.53 -21.77
C SER A 94 -0.43 -20.89 -21.49
N ALA A 95 -0.39 -19.67 -20.95
CA ALA A 95 0.85 -18.98 -20.66
C ALA A 95 1.71 -19.76 -19.66
N ALA A 96 3.03 -19.70 -19.84
CA ALA A 96 3.97 -20.23 -18.87
C ALA A 96 3.78 -19.55 -17.50
N PRO A 97 4.03 -20.24 -16.36
CA PRO A 97 3.88 -19.65 -15.02
C PRO A 97 4.64 -18.34 -14.84
N ALA A 98 5.82 -18.21 -15.44
CA ALA A 98 6.61 -16.97 -15.42
C ALA A 98 5.85 -15.76 -15.99
N MET A 99 5.10 -15.93 -17.07
CA MET A 99 4.34 -14.85 -17.69
C MET A 99 3.17 -14.40 -16.81
N LEU A 100 2.47 -15.35 -16.17
CA LEU A 100 1.42 -15.01 -15.21
C LEU A 100 2.01 -14.31 -13.98
N ALA A 101 3.15 -14.79 -13.46
CA ALA A 101 3.84 -14.17 -12.33
C ALA A 101 4.23 -12.72 -12.66
N SER A 102 4.81 -12.48 -13.84
CA SER A 102 5.14 -11.11 -14.29
C SER A 102 3.91 -10.22 -14.43
N ALA A 103 2.76 -10.77 -14.84
CA ALA A 103 1.51 -10.00 -14.89
C ALA A 103 0.95 -9.71 -13.49
N VAL A 104 1.10 -10.64 -12.54
CA VAL A 104 0.75 -10.40 -11.14
C VAL A 104 1.62 -9.29 -10.54
N ASP A 105 2.94 -9.34 -10.76
CA ASP A 105 3.86 -8.25 -10.37
C ASP A 105 3.43 -6.92 -10.98
N PHE A 106 3.13 -6.91 -12.28
CA PHE A 106 2.69 -5.71 -12.97
C PHE A 106 1.40 -5.12 -12.39
N VAL A 107 0.44 -5.98 -11.99
CA VAL A 107 -0.79 -5.53 -11.32
C VAL A 107 -0.49 -4.92 -9.96
N LEU A 108 0.32 -5.58 -9.12
CA LEU A 108 0.67 -5.06 -7.78
C LEU A 108 1.42 -3.73 -7.86
N GLU A 109 2.42 -3.64 -8.75
CA GLU A 109 3.17 -2.40 -9.00
C GLU A 109 2.28 -1.30 -9.60
N GLY A 110 1.33 -1.67 -10.46
CA GLY A 110 0.35 -0.77 -11.02
C GLY A 110 -0.59 -0.18 -9.97
N LEU A 111 -1.14 -1.02 -9.08
CA LEU A 111 -1.96 -0.58 -7.96
C LEU A 111 -1.17 0.34 -7.01
N TYR A 112 0.09 0.01 -6.74
CA TYR A 112 1.00 0.86 -5.96
C TYR A 112 1.27 2.19 -6.66
N ALA A 113 1.53 2.20 -7.97
CA ALA A 113 1.70 3.40 -8.78
C ALA A 113 0.46 4.30 -8.76
N GLN A 114 -0.73 3.70 -8.79
CA GLN A 114 -2.03 4.38 -8.72
C GLN A 114 -2.45 4.75 -7.29
N LYS A 115 -1.59 4.53 -6.29
CA LYS A 115 -1.86 4.80 -4.85
C LYS A 115 -3.13 4.09 -4.36
N LYS A 116 -3.44 2.92 -4.90
CA LYS A 116 -4.54 2.06 -4.47
C LYS A 116 -4.15 1.11 -3.35
N ILE A 117 -2.86 0.80 -3.28
CA ILE A 117 -2.21 0.05 -2.20
C ILE A 117 -0.87 0.73 -1.88
N SER A 118 -0.25 0.34 -0.79
CA SER A 118 1.11 0.75 -0.43
C SER A 118 2.09 -0.42 -0.55
N ARG A 119 3.38 -0.09 -0.70
CA ARG A 119 4.49 -1.03 -0.67
C ARG A 119 5.58 -0.50 0.24
N SER A 120 6.07 -1.30 1.18
CA SER A 120 7.21 -0.96 2.02
C SER A 120 8.53 -1.12 1.25
N ASP A 121 9.62 -0.61 1.83
CA ASP A 121 10.98 -0.83 1.30
C ASP A 121 11.38 -2.31 1.37
N ASP A 122 10.82 -3.05 2.31
CA ASP A 122 10.99 -4.49 2.47
C ASP A 122 10.09 -5.30 1.52
N TRP A 123 9.46 -4.72 0.50
CA TRP A 123 8.62 -5.42 -0.50
C TRP A 123 7.31 -6.03 0.02
N GLN A 124 6.80 -5.51 1.14
CA GLN A 124 5.47 -5.87 1.61
C GLN A 124 4.42 -4.98 0.95
N TYR A 125 3.42 -5.59 0.30
CA TYR A 125 2.22 -4.89 -0.17
C TYR A 125 1.12 -4.97 0.88
N GLN A 126 0.44 -3.84 1.09
CA GLN A 126 -0.63 -3.67 2.08
C GLN A 126 -1.58 -2.54 1.68
N GLY A 127 -2.69 -2.36 2.40
CA GLY A 127 -3.60 -1.23 2.21
C GLY A 127 -2.89 0.12 2.35
N VAL A 128 -3.50 1.19 1.84
CA VAL A 128 -2.97 2.55 2.01
C VAL A 128 -3.14 2.93 3.49
N GLU A 129 -2.04 3.36 4.13
CA GLU A 129 -2.08 3.77 5.52
C GLU A 129 -2.98 5.02 5.66
N GLN A 130 -4.18 4.83 6.22
CA GLN A 130 -5.03 5.97 6.55
C GLN A 130 -4.41 6.68 7.76
N PRO A 131 -4.21 8.02 7.72
CA PRO A 131 -3.71 8.73 8.88
C PRO A 131 -4.65 8.46 10.04
N ARG A 132 -4.16 7.70 11.04
CA ARG A 132 -4.90 7.47 12.28
C ARG A 132 -5.23 8.84 12.83
N ARG A 133 -6.51 9.22 12.77
CA ARG A 133 -7.01 10.42 13.45
C ARG A 133 -6.56 10.27 14.89
N PRO A 134 -5.77 11.19 15.46
CA PRO A 134 -5.33 11.06 16.84
C PRO A 134 -6.60 10.89 17.65
N GLN A 135 -6.75 9.73 18.30
CA GLN A 135 -7.79 9.53 19.30
C GLN A 135 -7.61 10.71 20.25
N ARG A 136 -8.61 11.61 20.31
CA ARG A 136 -8.64 12.62 21.38
C ARG A 136 -8.40 11.85 22.65
N ALA A 137 -7.27 12.11 23.32
CA ALA A 137 -7.01 11.56 24.62
C ALA A 137 -8.29 11.76 25.43
N SER A 138 -8.92 10.66 25.83
CA SER A 138 -10.01 10.70 26.79
C SER A 138 -9.47 11.53 27.96
N GLN A 139 -10.05 12.71 28.17
CA GLN A 139 -9.75 13.50 29.36
C GLN A 139 -9.87 12.53 30.54
N PRO A 140 -8.84 12.39 31.40
CA PRO A 140 -9.02 11.63 32.60
C PRO A 140 -10.16 12.28 33.38
N ASP A 141 -11.20 11.50 33.67
CA ASP A 141 -12.29 11.90 34.57
C ASP A 141 -11.66 12.57 35.79
N SER A 142 -11.88 13.87 35.94
CA SER A 142 -11.47 14.61 37.13
C SER A 142 -12.34 14.14 38.29
N LEU A 143 -11.94 13.03 38.92
CA LEU A 143 -12.51 12.46 40.15
C LEU A 143 -12.34 13.36 41.39
N LEU A 144 -12.13 14.67 41.22
CA LEU A 144 -11.91 15.63 42.30
C LEU A 144 -13.14 16.52 42.60
N GLU A 145 -14.30 16.28 41.97
CA GLU A 145 -15.55 16.99 42.33
C GLU A 145 -16.51 16.19 43.23
N ARG A 146 -16.10 15.01 43.71
CA ARG A 146 -16.83 14.31 44.78
C ARG A 146 -16.15 14.59 46.11
N GLU A 147 -16.49 15.73 46.73
CA GLU A 147 -16.64 15.88 48.20
C GLU A 147 -16.95 17.34 48.58
N MET A 148 -18.24 17.69 48.57
CA MET A 148 -18.77 18.82 49.34
C MET A 148 -20.06 18.34 50.03
N PRO A 149 -20.02 17.96 51.31
CA PRO A 149 -21.21 17.53 52.04
C PRO A 149 -22.11 18.74 52.34
N THR A 150 -23.30 18.78 51.76
CA THR A 150 -24.35 19.76 52.07
C THR A 150 -24.83 19.56 53.52
N GLY A 151 -24.35 20.43 54.41
CA GLY A 151 -24.73 20.48 55.81
C GLY A 151 -26.19 20.89 56.00
N ASN A 152 -26.95 20.01 56.62
CA ASN A 152 -28.36 20.16 56.97
C ASN A 152 -28.49 21.01 58.25
N LYS A 153 -29.18 22.17 58.23
CA LYS A 153 -29.72 22.78 59.45
C LYS A 153 -31.16 23.28 59.24
N LYS A 154 -32.01 22.85 60.18
CA LYS A 154 -33.47 22.95 60.21
C LYS A 154 -33.97 24.34 60.63
N LYS A 155 -35.21 24.62 60.23
CA LYS A 155 -36.07 25.80 60.47
C LYS A 155 -36.24 26.16 61.95
N TYR A 156 -36.38 27.46 62.26
CA TYR A 156 -37.24 27.97 63.33
C TYR A 156 -37.90 29.30 62.91
N TYR A 157 -39.21 29.40 63.19
CA TYR A 157 -40.01 30.63 63.19
C TYR A 157 -39.80 31.35 64.54
N ASN A 158 -39.57 32.66 64.48
CA ASN A 158 -40.29 33.74 65.19
C ASN A 158 -39.68 35.08 64.81
#